data_AF-A0A645FCG8-F1
#
_entry.id   AF-A0A645FCG8-F1
#
_cell.length_a   1.000
_cell.length_b   1.000
_cell.length_c   1.000
_cell.angle_alpha   90.00
_cell.angle_beta   90.00
_cell.angle_gamma   90.00
#
_symmetry.space_group_name_H-M   'P 1'
#
loop_
_entity.id
_entity.type
_entity.pdbx_description
1 polymer ?
#
loop_
_entity_poly.entity_id
_entity_poly.type
_entity_poly.pdbx_seq_one_letter_code
_entity_poly.pdbx_strand_id
1 'polypeptide(L)'
;MAESERYFFLHALFEQLFNETTVAVKEQQILFLVNQWKSDKSQWQFDLGKGWLFKKEYTNVRIEQLQPVQSFVPRMLLPNQPIYLSDSQWIGLFSSDKLAVPENLADWSEFRHDLWLEDGTKLQVDQRHPGDRVRLTETLTKKVSRYFIDKKIPDSHREQAWLITDEQRNVYSVVPFTFSYLSIDKETDKIHYILLYKYQKKQLEGEPNVRKGY
;
A
#
# COMPACT_ATOMS: atom_id res chain seq x y z
N MET A 1 -2.27 10.40 -28.59
CA MET A 1 -1.21 9.63 -29.26
C MET A 1 -1.86 8.66 -30.23
N ALA A 2 -1.49 8.74 -31.50
CA ALA A 2 -1.89 7.83 -32.55
C ALA A 2 -1.31 6.42 -32.29
N GLU A 3 -1.84 5.40 -32.98
CA GLU A 3 -1.37 4.03 -32.82
C GLU A 3 0.06 3.83 -33.31
N SER A 4 0.41 4.43 -34.44
CA SER A 4 1.78 4.43 -34.97
C SER A 4 2.76 5.08 -34.01
N GLU A 5 2.40 6.22 -33.40
CA GLU A 5 3.23 6.89 -32.41
C GLU A 5 3.48 6.01 -31.18
N ARG A 6 2.45 5.31 -30.67
CA ARG A 6 2.59 4.35 -29.55
C ARG A 6 3.53 3.21 -29.91
N TYR A 7 3.37 2.67 -31.12
CA TYR A 7 4.19 1.58 -31.61
C TYR A 7 5.67 1.96 -31.66
N PHE A 8 6.00 3.08 -32.31
CA PHE A 8 7.38 3.56 -32.40
C PHE A 8 7.95 3.96 -31.04
N PHE A 9 7.14 4.56 -30.17
CA PHE A 9 7.57 4.86 -28.79
C PHE A 9 7.94 3.60 -28.02
N LEU A 10 7.09 2.57 -28.02
CA LEU A 10 7.37 1.33 -27.29
C LEU A 10 8.58 0.59 -27.87
N HIS A 11 8.74 0.60 -29.19
CA HIS A 11 9.91 -0.01 -29.83
C HIS A 11 11.21 0.69 -29.39
N ALA A 12 11.28 2.02 -29.51
CA ALA A 12 12.44 2.79 -29.09
C ALA A 12 12.73 2.66 -27.58
N LEU A 13 11.67 2.64 -26.76
CA LEU A 13 11.78 2.44 -25.31
C LEU A 13 12.43 1.09 -24.98
N PHE A 14 11.98 -0.01 -25.59
CA PHE A 14 12.52 -1.33 -25.30
C PHE A 14 13.93 -1.55 -25.88
N GLU A 15 14.27 -0.92 -27.02
CA GLU A 15 15.65 -0.89 -27.51
C GLU A 15 16.58 -0.20 -26.51
N GLN A 16 16.16 0.96 -25.97
CA GLN A 16 16.94 1.67 -24.96
C GLN A 16 17.10 0.86 -23.67
N LEU A 17 16.01 0.23 -23.21
CA LEU A 17 15.98 -0.57 -21.98
C LEU A 17 16.69 -1.91 -22.10
N PHE A 18 16.96 -2.41 -23.30
CA PHE A 18 17.70 -3.65 -23.48
C PHE A 18 19.08 -3.59 -22.80
N ASN A 19 19.72 -2.42 -22.83
CA ASN A 19 21.02 -2.21 -22.21
C ASN A 19 20.98 -2.36 -20.67
N GLU A 20 19.85 -2.04 -20.04
CA GLU A 20 19.69 -2.06 -18.58
C GLU A 20 19.07 -3.38 -18.10
N THR A 21 18.07 -3.89 -18.83
CA THR A 21 17.25 -5.04 -18.42
C THR A 21 17.77 -6.36 -19.00
N THR A 22 18.51 -6.30 -20.12
CA THR A 22 18.86 -7.44 -21.00
C THR A 22 17.65 -8.24 -21.51
N VAL A 23 16.45 -7.64 -21.46
CA VAL A 23 15.20 -8.29 -21.90
C VAL A 23 14.93 -7.93 -23.36
N ALA A 24 14.98 -8.95 -24.23
CA ALA A 24 14.56 -8.80 -25.61
C ALA A 24 13.05 -8.94 -25.72
N VAL A 25 12.36 -7.84 -26.00
CA VAL A 25 10.91 -7.81 -26.21
C VAL A 25 10.61 -8.12 -27.68
N LYS A 26 9.80 -9.15 -27.92
CA LYS A 26 9.42 -9.58 -29.28
C LYS A 26 8.36 -8.65 -29.86
N GLU A 27 8.31 -8.56 -31.19
CA GLU A 27 7.30 -7.78 -31.93
C GLU A 27 5.86 -8.08 -31.49
N GLN A 28 5.54 -9.36 -31.28
CA GLN A 28 4.22 -9.78 -30.78
C GLN A 28 3.87 -9.19 -29.41
N GLN A 29 4.87 -9.00 -28.54
CA GLN A 29 4.70 -8.39 -27.22
C GLN A 29 4.49 -6.88 -27.34
N ILE A 30 5.18 -6.21 -28.28
CA ILE A 30 4.96 -4.78 -28.57
C ILE A 30 3.53 -4.55 -29.08
N LEU A 31 3.09 -5.34 -30.07
CA LEU A 31 1.73 -5.25 -30.59
C LEU A 31 0.67 -5.55 -29.52
N PHE A 32 0.94 -6.51 -28.63
CA PHE A 32 0.09 -6.78 -27.48
C PHE A 32 -0.02 -5.54 -26.57
N LEU A 33 1.09 -4.90 -26.21
CA LEU A 33 1.11 -3.70 -25.38
C LEU A 33 0.40 -2.51 -26.03
N VAL A 34 0.58 -2.30 -27.34
CA VAL A 34 -0.14 -1.26 -28.10
C VAL A 34 -1.65 -1.46 -28.03
N ASN A 35 -2.12 -2.71 -28.16
CA ASN A 35 -3.54 -3.04 -28.07
C ASN A 35 -4.05 -2.93 -26.62
N GLN A 36 -3.27 -3.41 -25.65
CA GLN A 36 -3.62 -3.33 -24.24
C GLN A 36 -3.75 -1.87 -23.75
N TRP A 37 -3.00 -0.95 -24.35
CA TRP A 37 -3.10 0.48 -24.07
C TRP A 37 -4.46 1.09 -24.42
N LYS A 38 -5.17 0.50 -25.38
CA LYS A 38 -6.54 0.92 -25.77
C LYS A 38 -7.59 0.47 -24.74
N SER A 39 -7.23 -0.40 -23.80
CA SER A 39 -8.15 -0.86 -22.77
C SER A 39 -8.45 0.25 -21.75
N ASP A 40 -9.71 0.35 -21.35
CA ASP A 40 -10.17 1.21 -20.24
C ASP A 40 -9.65 0.76 -18.86
N LYS A 41 -8.92 -0.37 -18.79
CA LYS A 41 -8.29 -0.83 -17.56
C LYS A 41 -7.27 0.22 -17.09
N SER A 42 -7.55 0.80 -15.93
CA SER A 42 -6.69 1.77 -15.26
C SER A 42 -5.43 1.12 -14.68
N GLN A 43 -5.45 -0.19 -14.40
CA GLN A 43 -4.32 -0.91 -13.85
C GLN A 43 -4.15 -2.26 -14.56
N TRP A 44 -2.95 -2.54 -15.05
CA TRP A 44 -2.58 -3.83 -15.64
C TRP A 44 -1.06 -3.99 -15.66
N GLN A 45 -0.62 -5.25 -15.75
CA GLN A 45 0.79 -5.60 -15.89
C GLN A 45 0.99 -6.60 -17.02
N PHE A 46 2.19 -6.62 -17.57
CA PHE A 46 2.62 -7.55 -18.61
C PHE A 46 4.03 -8.05 -18.30
N ASP A 47 4.24 -9.36 -18.38
CA ASP A 47 5.54 -9.98 -18.17
C ASP A 47 6.43 -9.81 -19.41
N LEU A 48 7.54 -9.11 -19.25
CA LEU A 48 8.54 -8.89 -20.29
C LEU A 48 9.54 -10.06 -20.36
N GLY A 49 9.62 -10.89 -19.31
CA GLY A 49 10.58 -11.98 -19.15
C GLY A 49 11.72 -11.63 -18.20
N LYS A 50 12.45 -12.66 -17.75
CA LYS A 50 13.56 -12.53 -16.77
C LYS A 50 13.16 -11.78 -15.48
N GLY A 51 11.89 -11.89 -15.09
CA GLY A 51 11.36 -11.21 -13.92
C GLY A 51 11.04 -9.72 -14.11
N TRP A 52 11.15 -9.17 -15.33
CA TRP A 52 10.77 -7.77 -15.58
C TRP A 52 9.28 -7.67 -15.93
N LEU A 53 8.61 -6.69 -15.33
CA LEU A 53 7.21 -6.39 -15.53
C LEU A 53 7.04 -4.99 -16.12
N PHE A 54 6.21 -4.88 -17.15
CA PHE A 54 5.67 -3.61 -17.60
C PHE A 54 4.35 -3.36 -16.86
N LYS A 55 4.29 -2.34 -16.00
CA LYS A 55 3.13 -2.04 -15.17
C LYS A 55 2.55 -0.66 -15.49
N LYS A 56 1.25 -0.61 -15.75
CA LYS A 56 0.47 0.62 -15.84
C LYS A 56 -0.34 0.78 -14.57
N GLU A 57 -0.22 1.95 -13.94
CA GLU A 57 -1.03 2.39 -12.80
C GLU A 57 -1.60 3.78 -13.09
N TYR A 58 -2.89 3.82 -13.45
CA TYR A 58 -3.59 5.03 -13.90
C TYR A 58 -2.91 5.70 -15.11
N THR A 59 -2.33 6.86 -14.90
CA THR A 59 -1.60 7.64 -15.91
C THR A 59 -0.11 7.30 -15.94
N ASN A 60 0.39 6.56 -14.95
CA ASN A 60 1.79 6.25 -14.78
C ASN A 60 2.11 4.86 -15.32
N VAL A 61 3.28 4.74 -15.94
CA VAL A 61 3.77 3.48 -16.52
C VAL A 61 5.21 3.31 -16.07
N ARG A 62 5.54 2.11 -15.60
CA ARG A 62 6.86 1.78 -15.07
C ARG A 62 7.27 0.37 -15.51
N ILE A 63 8.58 0.15 -15.53
CA ILE A 63 9.17 -1.16 -15.72
C ILE A 63 9.90 -1.52 -14.43
N GLU A 64 9.56 -2.66 -13.85
CA GLU A 64 10.09 -3.08 -12.55
C GLU A 64 10.48 -4.54 -12.56
N GLN A 65 11.53 -4.88 -11.81
CA GLN A 65 11.93 -6.27 -11.62
C GLN A 65 11.19 -6.86 -10.42
N LEU A 66 10.61 -8.04 -10.61
CA LEU A 66 9.99 -8.85 -9.56
C LEU A 66 11.01 -9.08 -8.45
N GLN A 67 10.78 -8.40 -7.33
CA GLN A 67 11.44 -8.71 -6.07
C GLN A 67 10.77 -9.96 -5.49
N PRO A 68 11.53 -10.93 -4.96
CA PRO A 68 10.92 -12.05 -4.24
C PRO A 68 10.06 -11.50 -3.10
N VAL A 69 8.78 -11.90 -3.08
CA VAL A 69 7.86 -11.51 -2.01
C VAL A 69 8.38 -12.14 -0.72
N GLN A 70 9.01 -11.34 0.13
CA GLN A 70 9.41 -11.76 1.44
C GLN A 70 8.12 -11.95 2.24
N SER A 71 7.82 -13.19 2.65
CA SER A 71 6.68 -13.48 3.50
C SER A 71 6.91 -12.80 4.84
N PHE A 72 6.17 -11.73 5.12
CA PHE A 72 6.19 -11.12 6.44
C PHE A 72 5.48 -12.04 7.44
N VAL A 73 6.11 -12.30 8.58
CA VAL A 73 5.46 -13.02 9.69
C VAL A 73 4.74 -11.98 10.55
N PRO A 74 3.44 -12.17 10.85
CA PRO A 74 2.69 -11.26 11.72
C PRO A 74 3.46 -10.96 13.01
N ARG A 75 3.49 -9.69 13.43
CA ARG A 75 4.17 -9.27 14.66
C ARG A 75 3.18 -8.70 15.65
N MET A 76 3.28 -9.11 16.91
CA MET A 76 2.44 -8.56 17.97
C MET A 76 2.81 -7.10 18.23
N LEU A 77 1.80 -6.26 18.40
CA LEU A 77 1.95 -4.86 18.80
C LEU A 77 1.78 -4.76 20.31
N LEU A 78 2.90 -4.83 21.02
CA LEU A 78 2.91 -4.66 22.47
C LEU A 78 2.89 -3.17 22.84
N PRO A 79 2.10 -2.75 23.84
CA PRO A 79 2.08 -1.37 24.29
C PRO A 79 3.47 -0.84 24.66
N ASN A 80 3.79 0.35 24.16
CA ASN A 80 5.05 1.07 24.33
C ASN A 80 6.29 0.31 23.84
N GLN A 81 6.11 -0.69 22.97
CA GLN A 81 7.20 -1.43 22.32
C GLN A 81 7.05 -1.30 20.80
N PRO A 82 7.46 -0.15 20.24
CA PRO A 82 7.34 0.06 18.81
C PRO A 82 8.31 -0.83 18.02
N ILE A 83 7.98 -1.12 16.77
CA ILE A 83 8.75 -1.98 15.88
C ILE A 83 8.96 -1.31 14.51
N TYR A 84 10.11 -1.58 13.92
CA TYR A 84 10.35 -1.30 12.51
C TYR A 84 9.75 -2.42 11.66
N LEU A 85 8.89 -2.05 10.71
CA LEU A 85 8.33 -2.97 9.71
C LEU A 85 9.29 -3.11 8.53
N SER A 86 10.02 -2.03 8.23
CA SER A 86 11.13 -1.95 7.27
C SER A 86 12.04 -0.78 7.64
N ASP A 87 13.08 -0.54 6.83
CA ASP A 87 13.96 0.64 6.97
C ASP A 87 13.23 1.97 6.74
N SER A 88 12.03 1.94 6.17
CA SER A 88 11.23 3.11 5.81
C SER A 88 9.86 3.16 6.50
N GLN A 89 9.55 2.20 7.35
CA GLN A 89 8.24 2.04 8.00
C GLN A 89 8.40 1.62 9.47
N TRP A 90 7.71 2.34 10.35
CA TRP A 90 7.77 2.16 11.78
C TRP A 90 6.36 2.23 12.36
N ILE A 91 6.08 1.41 13.36
CA ILE A 91 4.77 1.38 14.01
C ILE A 91 4.91 1.19 15.51
N GLY A 92 4.04 1.85 16.28
CA GLY A 92 3.94 1.67 17.71
C GLY A 92 2.51 1.77 18.20
N LEU A 93 2.22 1.02 19.26
CA LEU A 93 1.01 1.15 20.05
C LEU A 93 1.42 1.76 21.39
N PHE A 94 0.87 2.90 21.77
CA PHE A 94 1.27 3.62 22.97
C PHE A 94 0.10 3.76 23.93
N SER A 95 0.37 3.65 25.23
CA SER A 95 -0.58 4.13 26.24
C SER A 95 -0.72 5.65 26.08
N SER A 96 -1.92 6.19 26.31
CA SER A 96 -2.21 7.61 26.03
C SER A 96 -1.32 8.60 26.80
N ASP A 97 -0.71 8.17 27.90
CA ASP A 97 0.20 8.92 28.76
C ASP A 97 1.69 8.76 28.40
N LYS A 98 2.05 7.82 27.52
CA LYS A 98 3.45 7.39 27.27
C LYS A 98 3.82 7.39 25.79
N LEU A 99 3.51 8.47 25.08
CA LEU A 99 3.93 8.63 23.69
C LEU A 99 5.40 9.04 23.60
N ALA A 100 6.26 8.11 23.17
CA ALA A 100 7.67 8.37 22.92
C ALA A 100 8.02 8.00 21.47
N VAL A 101 8.29 9.03 20.65
CA VAL A 101 8.69 8.87 19.25
C VAL A 101 10.18 9.16 19.12
N PRO A 102 10.98 8.27 18.52
CA PRO A 102 12.39 8.53 18.23
C PRO A 102 12.60 9.80 17.39
N GLU A 103 13.58 10.64 17.74
CA GLU A 103 13.88 11.89 17.04
C GLU A 103 14.24 11.67 15.56
N ASN A 104 14.88 10.55 15.22
CA ASN A 104 15.23 10.18 13.85
C ASN A 104 14.01 9.94 12.93
N LEU A 105 12.80 9.90 13.50
CA LEU A 105 11.54 9.77 12.77
C LEU A 105 10.75 11.09 12.71
N ALA A 106 11.33 12.22 13.12
CA ALA A 106 10.65 13.52 13.11
C ALA A 106 10.16 13.91 11.70
N ASP A 107 11.00 13.69 10.68
CA ASP A 107 10.70 14.05 9.28
C ASP A 107 9.83 13.01 8.54
N TRP A 108 9.52 11.89 9.19
CA TRP A 108 8.68 10.86 8.59
C TRP A 108 7.22 11.28 8.64
N SER A 109 6.46 10.91 7.60
CA SER A 109 5.02 11.14 7.58
C SER A 109 4.34 10.30 8.64
N GLU A 110 3.24 10.82 9.16
CA GLU A 110 2.55 10.27 10.32
C GLU A 110 1.10 9.90 9.99
N PHE A 111 0.70 8.72 10.45
CA PHE A 111 -0.68 8.31 10.56
C PHE A 111 -0.96 7.92 12.01
N ARG A 112 -1.88 8.65 12.65
CA ARG A 112 -2.22 8.50 14.06
C ARG A 112 -3.68 8.08 14.21
N HIS A 113 -3.94 7.13 15.09
CA HIS A 113 -5.28 6.61 15.34
C HIS A 113 -5.46 6.26 16.82
N ASP A 114 -6.43 6.88 17.46
CA ASP A 114 -6.85 6.53 18.83
C ASP A 114 -7.61 5.20 18.82
N LEU A 115 -7.27 4.32 19.75
CA LEU A 115 -7.87 2.98 19.91
C LEU A 115 -8.40 2.84 21.33
N TRP A 116 -9.66 2.45 21.46
CA TRP A 116 -10.24 1.99 22.72
C TRP A 116 -10.39 0.47 22.66
N LEU A 117 -9.60 -0.23 23.46
CA LEU A 117 -9.51 -1.69 23.44
C LEU A 117 -9.98 -2.28 24.76
N GLU A 118 -10.60 -3.45 24.70
CA GLU A 118 -10.88 -4.25 25.89
C GLU A 118 -9.57 -4.74 26.51
N ASP A 119 -9.56 -4.94 27.83
CA ASP A 119 -8.38 -5.49 28.49
C ASP A 119 -8.06 -6.89 27.94
N GLY A 120 -6.77 -7.16 27.75
CA GLY A 120 -6.29 -8.41 27.12
C GLY A 120 -6.42 -8.48 25.59
N THR A 121 -6.99 -7.48 24.91
CA THR A 121 -6.99 -7.43 23.43
C THR A 121 -5.56 -7.41 22.90
N LYS A 122 -5.18 -8.45 22.14
CA LYS A 122 -3.86 -8.52 21.50
C LYS A 122 -3.97 -8.09 20.07
N LEU A 123 -3.29 -7.00 19.73
CA LEU A 123 -3.17 -6.55 18.36
C LEU A 123 -1.88 -7.08 17.72
N GLN A 124 -1.95 -7.32 16.43
CA GLN A 124 -0.82 -7.66 15.58
C GLN A 124 -0.84 -6.80 14.32
N VAL A 125 0.34 -6.65 13.74
CA VAL A 125 0.53 -6.05 12.42
C VAL A 125 0.89 -7.15 11.43
N ASP A 126 0.19 -7.15 10.29
CA ASP A 126 0.33 -8.16 9.25
C ASP A 126 0.09 -7.56 7.86
N GLN A 127 0.55 -8.26 6.82
CA GLN A 127 0.17 -7.97 5.45
C GLN A 127 -1.28 -8.37 5.17
N ARG A 128 -1.87 -7.73 4.16
CA ARG A 128 -3.23 -8.06 3.71
C ARG A 128 -3.31 -9.46 3.10
N HIS A 129 -4.26 -10.24 3.60
CA HIS A 129 -4.70 -11.49 2.99
C HIS A 129 -5.93 -11.30 2.09
N PRO A 130 -6.09 -12.14 1.05
CA PRO A 130 -7.31 -12.18 0.27
C PRO A 130 -8.53 -12.41 1.17
N GLY A 131 -9.53 -11.53 1.05
CA GLY A 131 -10.78 -11.63 1.80
C GLY A 131 -10.89 -10.71 3.02
N ASP A 132 -9.78 -10.12 3.49
CA ASP A 132 -9.78 -9.18 4.62
C ASP A 132 -10.82 -8.08 4.45
N ARG A 133 -11.52 -7.75 5.55
CA ARG A 133 -12.62 -6.78 5.57
C ARG A 133 -12.40 -5.75 6.67
N VAL A 134 -12.67 -4.49 6.34
CA VAL A 134 -12.66 -3.37 7.28
C VAL A 134 -14.08 -2.85 7.48
N ARG A 135 -14.45 -2.62 8.74
CA ARG A 135 -15.72 -1.98 9.10
C ARG A 135 -15.53 -0.47 9.01
N LEU A 136 -16.24 0.20 8.10
CA LEU A 136 -16.10 1.64 7.86
C LEU A 136 -17.13 2.47 8.64
N THR A 137 -18.29 1.88 8.92
CA THR A 137 -19.35 2.42 9.79
C THR A 137 -19.97 1.26 10.55
N GLU A 138 -20.90 1.54 11.47
CA GLU A 138 -21.66 0.53 12.22
C GLU A 138 -22.22 -0.59 11.33
N THR A 139 -22.80 -0.22 10.17
CA THR A 139 -23.47 -1.15 9.25
C THR A 139 -22.66 -1.48 7.99
N LEU A 140 -21.63 -0.69 7.66
CA LEU A 140 -20.86 -0.86 6.44
C LEU A 140 -19.55 -1.61 6.69
N THR A 141 -19.50 -2.87 6.27
CA THR A 141 -18.25 -3.65 6.22
C THR A 141 -17.85 -3.94 4.78
N LYS A 142 -16.60 -3.62 4.42
CA LYS A 142 -16.11 -3.69 3.04
C LYS A 142 -14.84 -4.52 2.95
N LYS A 143 -14.66 -5.27 1.86
CA LYS A 143 -13.36 -5.89 1.55
C LYS A 143 -12.30 -4.79 1.42
N VAL A 144 -11.13 -4.99 2.02
CA VAL A 144 -10.01 -4.02 1.96
C VAL A 144 -9.61 -3.75 0.51
N SER A 145 -9.61 -4.77 -0.35
CA SER A 145 -9.39 -4.60 -1.79
C SER A 145 -10.41 -3.68 -2.47
N ARG A 146 -11.70 -3.82 -2.14
CA ARG A 146 -12.76 -2.96 -2.69
C ARG A 146 -12.64 -1.54 -2.15
N TYR A 147 -12.25 -1.36 -0.89
CA TYR A 147 -11.91 -0.04 -0.34
C TYR A 147 -10.82 0.65 -1.16
N PHE A 148 -9.71 -0.03 -1.45
CA PHE A 148 -8.61 0.55 -2.24
C PHE A 148 -9.02 0.93 -3.66
N ILE A 149 -9.82 0.08 -4.32
CA ILE A 149 -10.33 0.39 -5.67
C ILE A 149 -11.19 1.65 -5.65
N ASP A 150 -12.11 1.76 -4.69
CA ASP A 150 -13.04 2.89 -4.62
C ASP A 150 -12.34 4.20 -4.24
N LYS A 151 -11.27 4.11 -3.43
CA LYS A 151 -10.39 5.25 -3.13
C LYS A 151 -9.36 5.53 -4.21
N LYS A 152 -9.36 4.75 -5.29
CA LYS A 152 -8.42 4.84 -6.40
C LYS A 152 -6.95 4.80 -5.95
N ILE A 153 -6.66 4.00 -4.92
CA ILE A 153 -5.30 3.83 -4.41
C ILE A 153 -4.49 2.99 -5.41
N PRO A 154 -3.31 3.40 -5.87
CA PRO A 154 -2.44 2.61 -6.76
C PRO A 154 -1.98 1.28 -6.16
N ASP A 155 -1.80 0.23 -6.97
CA ASP A 155 -1.38 -1.10 -6.50
C ASP A 155 -0.06 -1.05 -5.72
N SER A 156 0.92 -0.27 -6.20
CA SER A 156 2.17 0.00 -5.48
C SER A 156 1.98 0.48 -4.04
N HIS A 157 0.93 1.28 -3.77
CA HIS A 157 0.60 1.74 -2.41
C HIS A 157 -0.18 0.69 -1.63
N ARG A 158 -1.04 -0.09 -2.31
CA ARG A 158 -1.81 -1.17 -1.68
C ARG A 158 -0.89 -2.28 -1.14
N GLU A 159 0.20 -2.57 -1.86
CA GLU A 159 1.20 -3.57 -1.47
C GLU A 159 1.98 -3.17 -0.22
N GLN A 160 2.09 -1.86 0.05
CA GLN A 160 2.74 -1.31 1.25
C GLN A 160 1.78 -1.16 2.44
N ALA A 161 0.51 -1.51 2.27
CA ALA A 161 -0.49 -1.40 3.32
C ALA A 161 -0.28 -2.46 4.38
N TRP A 162 -0.31 -2.02 5.65
CA TRP A 162 -0.33 -2.93 6.79
C TRP A 162 -1.71 -2.96 7.42
N LEU A 163 -2.09 -4.12 7.94
CA LEU A 163 -3.32 -4.29 8.70
C LEU A 163 -2.98 -4.44 10.17
N ILE A 164 -3.79 -3.79 10.99
CA ILE A 164 -3.79 -3.95 12.43
C ILE A 164 -5.00 -4.78 12.78
N THR A 165 -4.76 -5.98 13.30
CA THR A 165 -5.80 -6.96 13.57
C THR A 165 -5.69 -7.54 14.97
N ASP A 166 -6.78 -8.10 15.48
CA ASP A 166 -6.74 -8.99 16.63
C ASP A 166 -6.46 -10.45 16.22
N GLU A 167 -6.52 -11.36 17.19
CA GLU A 167 -6.35 -12.81 16.99
C GLU A 167 -7.43 -13.41 16.07
N GLN A 168 -8.63 -12.81 16.00
CA GLN A 168 -9.73 -13.21 15.14
C GLN A 168 -9.68 -12.56 13.75
N ARG A 169 -8.62 -11.79 13.46
CA ARG A 169 -8.42 -11.05 12.21
C ARG A 169 -9.47 -9.95 11.97
N ASN A 170 -10.08 -9.43 13.03
CA ASN A 170 -10.88 -8.21 12.94
C ASN A 170 -9.95 -7.03 12.68
N VAL A 171 -10.23 -6.27 11.62
CA VAL A 171 -9.36 -5.14 11.22
C VAL A 171 -9.72 -3.90 12.03
N TYR A 172 -8.76 -3.40 12.81
CA TYR A 172 -8.82 -2.13 13.55
C TYR A 172 -8.27 -0.96 12.72
N SER A 173 -7.27 -1.21 11.87
CA SER A 173 -6.74 -0.17 10.97
C SER A 173 -6.12 -0.78 9.71
N VAL A 174 -6.23 -0.04 8.61
CA VAL A 174 -5.51 -0.27 7.36
C VAL A 174 -4.56 0.90 7.18
N VAL A 175 -3.34 0.80 7.70
CA VAL A 175 -2.41 1.94 7.72
C VAL A 175 -1.66 2.06 6.37
N PRO A 176 -1.40 3.29 5.89
CA PRO A 176 -1.82 4.61 6.41
C PRO A 176 -3.14 5.14 5.81
N PHE A 177 -4.10 4.28 5.46
CA PHE A 177 -5.26 4.66 4.64
C PHE A 177 -6.55 4.93 5.41
N THR A 178 -6.91 4.07 6.36
CA THR A 178 -8.19 4.18 7.06
C THR A 178 -8.19 3.47 8.39
N PHE A 179 -9.07 3.92 9.27
CA PHE A 179 -9.37 3.30 10.54
C PHE A 179 -10.72 2.60 10.51
N SER A 180 -10.87 1.59 11.36
CA SER A 180 -12.08 0.81 11.48
C SER A 180 -13.06 1.48 12.45
N TYR A 181 -14.35 1.29 12.20
CA TYR A 181 -15.41 1.65 13.14
C TYR A 181 -15.27 0.93 14.48
N LEU A 182 -14.58 -0.22 14.52
CA LEU A 182 -14.26 -0.96 15.75
C LEU A 182 -13.41 -0.16 16.76
N SER A 183 -12.90 1.00 16.37
CA SER A 183 -11.94 1.78 17.14
C SER A 183 -12.46 3.14 17.61
N ILE A 184 -13.73 3.46 17.37
CA ILE A 184 -14.25 4.84 17.52
C ILE A 184 -14.88 5.08 18.90
N ASP A 185 -15.38 4.04 19.57
CA ASP A 185 -16.21 4.23 20.75
C ASP A 185 -15.38 4.34 22.04
N LYS A 186 -15.41 5.53 22.64
CA LYS A 186 -14.94 5.78 24.00
C LYS A 186 -15.92 5.16 24.99
N GLU A 187 -15.65 3.95 25.41
CA GLU A 187 -16.37 3.28 26.51
C GLU A 187 -15.56 3.35 27.80
N THR A 188 -16.26 3.49 28.94
CA THR A 188 -15.65 3.66 30.27
C THR A 188 -14.77 2.49 30.69
N ASP A 189 -15.00 1.30 30.14
CA ASP A 189 -14.31 0.06 30.51
C ASP A 189 -13.21 -0.32 29.51
N LYS A 190 -12.93 0.52 28.50
CA LYS A 190 -11.90 0.29 27.49
C LYS A 190 -10.63 1.10 27.77
N ILE A 191 -9.48 0.47 27.54
CA ILE A 191 -8.17 1.09 27.69
C ILE A 191 -7.87 1.92 26.43
N HIS A 192 -7.47 3.18 26.64
CA HIS A 192 -7.13 4.11 25.57
C HIS A 192 -5.66 3.97 25.16
N TYR A 193 -5.45 3.65 23.90
CA TYR A 193 -4.15 3.59 23.24
C TYR A 193 -4.09 4.54 22.04
N ILE A 194 -2.87 4.88 21.64
CA ILE A 194 -2.56 5.61 20.41
C ILE A 194 -1.77 4.66 19.51
N LEU A 195 -2.35 4.29 18.38
CA LEU A 195 -1.62 3.65 17.29
C LEU A 195 -0.94 4.75 16.47
N LEU A 196 0.38 4.65 16.33
CA LEU A 196 1.19 5.57 15.58
C LEU A 196 1.97 4.82 14.51
N TYR A 197 1.73 5.16 13.24
CA TYR A 197 2.46 4.65 12.10
C TYR A 197 3.25 5.78 11.45
N LYS A 198 4.56 5.59 11.30
CA LYS A 198 5.44 6.54 10.62
C LYS A 198 6.06 5.89 9.38
N TYR A 199 6.15 6.67 8.30
CA TYR A 199 6.64 6.18 7.02
C TYR A 199 7.30 7.26 6.16
N GLN A 200 8.22 6.86 5.30
CA GLN A 200 8.83 7.76 4.32
C GLN A 200 7.99 7.83 3.03
N LYS A 201 7.49 9.03 2.70
CA LYS A 201 6.63 9.26 1.51
C LYS A 201 7.25 8.91 0.16
N LYS A 202 8.59 8.83 0.06
CA LYS A 202 9.29 8.45 -1.18
C LYS A 202 8.80 7.13 -1.79
N GLN A 203 8.12 6.27 -1.02
CA GLN A 203 7.50 5.04 -1.53
C GLN A 203 5.98 5.10 -1.78
N LEU A 204 5.28 6.12 -1.24
CA LEU A 204 3.84 6.36 -1.43
C LEU A 204 3.53 7.51 -2.39
N GLU A 205 4.55 8.09 -3.03
CA GLU A 205 4.40 9.04 -4.12
C GLU A 205 5.04 8.44 -5.38
N GLY A 206 4.27 7.61 -6.09
CA GLY A 206 4.40 7.59 -7.55
C GLY A 206 3.61 8.79 -8.02
N GLU A 207 4.28 9.92 -8.28
CA GLU A 207 3.67 11.23 -8.53
C GLU A 207 2.30 11.16 -9.25
N PRO A 208 1.20 11.57 -8.59
CA PRO A 208 0.07 12.13 -9.30
C PRO A 208 0.30 13.64 -9.36
N ASN A 209 0.76 14.09 -10.52
CA ASN A 209 0.82 15.51 -10.87
C ASN A 209 -0.62 16.05 -10.98
N VAL A 210 -1.27 16.32 -9.85
CA VAL A 210 -2.55 17.02 -9.82
C VAL A 210 -2.23 18.49 -9.63
N ARG A 211 -2.23 19.20 -10.76
CA ARG A 211 -2.31 20.66 -10.79
C ARG A 211 -3.40 21.10 -9.82
N LYS A 212 -3.02 21.93 -8.84
CA LYS A 212 -3.96 22.75 -8.07
C LYS A 212 -4.76 23.60 -9.05
N GLY A 213 -6.03 23.26 -9.23
CA GLY A 213 -7.04 24.15 -9.79
C GLY A 213 -7.73 24.85 -8.63
N TYR A 214 -7.75 26.18 -8.70
CA TYR A 214 -8.44 27.10 -7.80
C TYR A 214 -9.95 26.85 -7.77
#